data_AF-I7J1K6-F1
#
_entry.id   AF-I7J1K6-F1
#
_cell.length_a   1.000
_cell.length_b   1.000
_cell.length_c   1.000
_cell.angle_alpha   90.00
_cell.angle_beta   90.00
_cell.angle_gamma   90.00
#
_symmetry.space_group_name_H-M   'P 1'
#
loop_
_entity.id
_entity.type
_entity.pdbx_description
1 polymer ?
#
loop_
_entity_poly.entity_id
_entity_poly.type
_entity_poly.pdbx_seq_one_letter_code
_entity_poly.pdbx_strand_id
1 'polypeptide(L)'
;MLPKKTNYDVVIVGSGLSGQVAAAQAGQLGLKALVVEQGRTTGGSGNYVEGIFAVGSKMQKEQGIKLTKEEILQHELEFSHYEANTQIWKDYLANSSENVDWMQEMGVDFTQVATLGVGMDTWHMFAGLGKHAIHEGLEPTAKKFGVEYVTSCKAMGLSLNADAISEVTVQDYESKEVATLQTKAVILASGGYLNNQQLLEKYSTANANRIVPMNSGKSDGSGLGLAWKVGAKKYRLGMAMMFGGQVKESSQPAYKFWKNDLGLAACEMAPLWVNEIGERFVDESVFRIWSHAGNAIIQQEKVYAILDQGIIDKFADEKLPRTLKPLSDRTRLEHLKDIIADCEAQKMQFLTKADSIEELAEKLHQPQLLATVHRYNEFCKQKQDQDFEKPDNFLTAVKQGPFYAFELGVGAYCTMGGLRINRANQVLNEAGLSIEGLYAVGSDASGVLVGDTYGVSVPGSEAGYCVYSGRNAVQQVANKISK
;
A
#
# COMPACT_ATOMS: atom_id res chain seq x y z
N MET A 1 -17.23 -16.97 -16.34
CA MET A 1 -17.74 -18.36 -16.39
C MET A 1 -17.62 -19.00 -15.03
N LEU A 2 -18.56 -19.84 -14.63
CA LEU A 2 -18.47 -20.62 -13.40
C LEU A 2 -17.36 -21.70 -13.48
N PRO A 3 -16.84 -22.18 -12.34
CA PRO A 3 -15.83 -23.22 -12.30
C PRO A 3 -16.31 -24.54 -12.92
N LYS A 4 -15.39 -25.29 -13.53
CA LYS A 4 -15.67 -26.57 -14.20
C LYS A 4 -15.93 -27.71 -13.22
N LYS A 5 -15.30 -27.65 -12.04
CA LYS A 5 -15.41 -28.68 -11.00
C LYS A 5 -16.24 -28.13 -9.83
N THR A 6 -16.91 -29.03 -9.12
CA THR A 6 -17.75 -28.71 -7.96
C THR A 6 -17.10 -29.04 -6.61
N ASN A 7 -15.88 -29.59 -6.60
CA ASN A 7 -15.16 -29.97 -5.39
C ASN A 7 -13.67 -29.60 -5.51
N TYR A 8 -13.09 -28.97 -4.49
CA TYR A 8 -11.68 -28.54 -4.46
C TYR A 8 -11.04 -28.81 -3.10
N ASP A 9 -9.75 -29.09 -3.07
CA ASP A 9 -9.01 -29.15 -1.81
C ASP A 9 -8.93 -27.76 -1.17
N VAL A 10 -8.75 -26.72 -1.99
CA VAL A 10 -8.68 -25.33 -1.54
C VAL A 10 -9.28 -24.37 -2.57
N VAL A 11 -10.05 -23.39 -2.10
CA VAL A 11 -10.49 -22.24 -2.90
C VAL A 11 -9.82 -20.96 -2.40
N ILE A 12 -9.17 -20.25 -3.32
CA ILE A 12 -8.47 -18.99 -3.06
C ILE A 12 -9.34 -17.86 -3.59
N VAL A 13 -9.77 -16.96 -2.71
CA VAL A 13 -10.65 -15.84 -3.05
C VAL A 13 -9.81 -14.58 -3.22
N GLY A 14 -9.66 -14.13 -4.47
CA GLY A 14 -8.83 -13.01 -4.87
C GLY A 14 -7.53 -13.45 -5.55
N SER A 15 -7.15 -12.75 -6.62
CA SER A 15 -5.95 -13.06 -7.43
C SER A 15 -4.87 -11.98 -7.36
N GLY A 16 -4.79 -11.27 -6.23
CA GLY A 16 -3.68 -10.37 -5.92
C GLY A 16 -2.35 -11.12 -5.70
N LEU A 17 -1.28 -10.42 -5.33
CA LEU A 17 0.04 -11.04 -5.11
C LEU A 17 -0.04 -12.24 -4.15
N SER A 18 -0.68 -12.10 -2.98
CA SER A 18 -0.82 -13.20 -2.02
C SER A 18 -1.66 -14.36 -2.55
N GLY A 19 -2.72 -14.07 -3.32
CA GLY A 19 -3.57 -15.09 -3.94
C GLY A 19 -2.84 -15.88 -5.03
N GLN A 20 -2.01 -15.21 -5.83
CA GLN A 20 -1.20 -15.85 -6.88
C GLN A 20 -0.07 -16.68 -6.29
N VAL A 21 0.55 -16.22 -5.20
CA VAL A 21 1.51 -17.01 -4.43
C VAL A 21 0.84 -18.26 -3.86
N ALA A 22 -0.35 -18.11 -3.24
CA ALA A 22 -1.11 -19.25 -2.74
C ALA A 22 -1.48 -20.23 -3.87
N ALA A 23 -1.87 -19.72 -5.04
CA ALA A 23 -2.19 -20.55 -6.20
C ALA A 23 -0.98 -21.37 -6.68
N ALA A 24 0.16 -20.71 -6.91
CA ALA A 24 1.38 -21.37 -7.34
C ALA A 24 1.86 -22.42 -6.31
N GLN A 25 1.86 -22.09 -5.01
CA GLN A 25 2.20 -23.04 -3.94
C GLN A 25 1.22 -24.23 -3.91
N ALA A 26 -0.09 -23.99 -4.08
CA ALA A 26 -1.08 -25.05 -4.03
C ALA A 26 -0.90 -26.02 -5.20
N GLY A 27 -0.65 -25.49 -6.39
CA GLY A 27 -0.29 -26.28 -7.56
C GLY A 27 1.00 -27.06 -7.37
N GLN A 28 2.05 -26.44 -6.83
CA GLN A 28 3.34 -27.09 -6.57
C GLN A 28 3.20 -28.28 -5.61
N LEU A 29 2.33 -28.17 -4.60
CA LEU A 29 2.01 -29.24 -3.66
C LEU A 29 0.97 -30.25 -4.18
N GLY A 30 0.50 -30.09 -5.42
CA GLY A 30 -0.44 -31.01 -6.06
C GLY A 30 -1.89 -30.92 -5.54
N LEU A 31 -2.26 -29.82 -4.87
CA LEU A 31 -3.62 -29.63 -4.38
C LEU A 31 -4.58 -29.31 -5.54
N LYS A 32 -5.82 -29.81 -5.45
CA LYS A 32 -6.89 -29.41 -6.37
C LYS A 32 -7.39 -28.01 -6.01
N ALA A 33 -6.75 -26.98 -6.56
CA ALA A 33 -7.02 -25.59 -6.23
C ALA A 33 -7.86 -24.84 -7.28
N LEU A 34 -8.65 -23.87 -6.79
CA LEU A 34 -9.38 -22.89 -7.59
C LEU A 34 -9.05 -21.47 -7.13
N VAL A 35 -8.77 -20.57 -8.06
CA VAL A 35 -8.72 -19.12 -7.84
C VAL A 35 -10.01 -18.48 -8.33
N VAL A 36 -10.67 -17.71 -7.48
CA VAL A 36 -11.88 -16.94 -7.79
C VAL A 36 -11.54 -15.44 -7.78
N GLU A 37 -11.63 -14.79 -8.94
CA GLU A 37 -11.36 -13.36 -9.12
C GLU A 37 -12.64 -12.62 -9.57
N GLN A 38 -13.07 -11.65 -8.76
CA GLN A 38 -14.26 -10.85 -9.07
C GLN A 38 -14.05 -9.94 -10.28
N GLY A 39 -12.84 -9.42 -10.49
CA GLY A 39 -12.52 -8.58 -11.63
C GLY A 39 -12.39 -9.36 -12.95
N ARG A 40 -12.38 -8.62 -14.07
CA ARG A 40 -12.13 -9.21 -15.40
C ARG A 40 -10.70 -9.69 -15.57
N THR A 41 -9.77 -9.04 -14.88
CA THR A 41 -8.32 -9.30 -14.92
C THR A 41 -7.80 -9.64 -13.55
N THR A 42 -6.76 -10.48 -13.52
CA THR A 42 -6.06 -10.90 -12.31
C THR A 42 -5.04 -9.85 -11.82
N GLY A 43 -4.51 -10.05 -10.63
CA GLY A 43 -3.36 -9.30 -10.09
C GLY A 43 -3.72 -8.16 -9.12
N GLY A 44 -4.89 -7.55 -9.25
CA GLY A 44 -5.38 -6.52 -8.34
C GLY A 44 -4.33 -5.42 -8.07
N SER A 45 -4.20 -4.99 -6.82
CA SER A 45 -3.16 -4.03 -6.41
C SER A 45 -1.75 -4.63 -6.46
N GLY A 46 -1.64 -5.97 -6.44
CA GLY A 46 -0.39 -6.70 -6.60
C GLY A 46 0.34 -6.38 -7.91
N ASN A 47 -0.37 -6.00 -8.97
CA ASN A 47 0.24 -5.60 -10.24
C ASN A 47 1.16 -4.37 -10.14
N TYR A 48 0.99 -3.54 -9.12
CA TYR A 48 1.71 -2.27 -8.98
C TYR A 48 2.83 -2.33 -7.95
N VAL A 49 2.94 -3.44 -7.21
CA VAL A 49 3.97 -3.64 -6.19
C VAL A 49 5.35 -3.65 -6.82
N GLU A 50 6.30 -2.89 -6.30
CA GLU A 50 7.64 -2.79 -6.88
C GLU A 50 8.57 -3.95 -6.48
N GLY A 51 8.35 -4.58 -5.33
CA GLY A 51 9.24 -5.62 -4.81
C GLY A 51 8.84 -6.17 -3.44
N ILE A 52 9.58 -7.16 -2.95
CA ILE A 52 9.32 -7.84 -1.66
C ILE A 52 10.47 -7.69 -0.68
N PHE A 53 10.16 -7.77 0.60
CA PHE A 53 11.15 -7.81 1.67
C PHE A 53 11.81 -9.20 1.78
N ALA A 54 13.13 -9.21 1.97
CA ALA A 54 13.85 -10.35 2.53
C ALA A 54 15.15 -9.95 3.26
N VAL A 55 15.61 -10.83 4.15
CA VAL A 55 16.92 -10.72 4.81
C VAL A 55 17.70 -12.01 4.79
N GLY A 56 18.99 -11.90 4.45
CA GLY A 56 19.94 -13.01 4.32
C GLY A 56 19.88 -13.71 2.96
N SER A 57 19.29 -13.07 1.94
CA SER A 57 19.14 -13.62 0.59
C SER A 57 20.49 -13.74 -0.13
N LYS A 58 20.54 -14.53 -1.21
CA LYS A 58 21.72 -14.64 -2.08
C LYS A 58 22.04 -13.28 -2.72
N MET A 59 21.03 -12.58 -3.23
CA MET A 59 21.19 -11.24 -3.82
C MET A 59 21.80 -10.23 -2.83
N GLN A 60 21.38 -10.25 -1.56
CA GLN A 60 21.99 -9.40 -0.53
C GLN A 60 23.46 -9.74 -0.29
N LYS A 61 23.79 -11.04 -0.20
CA LYS A 61 25.17 -11.50 -0.01
C LYS A 61 26.09 -11.11 -1.17
N GLU A 62 25.60 -11.23 -2.40
CA GLU A 62 26.32 -10.84 -3.62
C GLU A 62 26.61 -9.33 -3.67
N GLN A 63 25.73 -8.51 -3.09
CA GLN A 63 25.93 -7.07 -2.95
C GLN A 63 26.72 -6.69 -1.68
N GLY A 64 27.16 -7.65 -0.87
CA GLY A 64 27.89 -7.41 0.37
C GLY A 64 27.05 -6.85 1.52
N ILE A 65 25.72 -6.93 1.43
CA ILE A 65 24.79 -6.50 2.48
C ILE A 65 24.83 -7.50 3.64
N LYS A 66 25.02 -7.00 4.87
CA LYS A 66 25.23 -7.81 6.09
C LYS A 66 24.14 -7.68 7.15
N LEU A 67 22.92 -7.32 6.73
CA LEU A 67 21.77 -7.24 7.63
C LEU A 67 21.41 -8.61 8.21
N THR A 68 21.08 -8.63 9.49
CA THR A 68 20.65 -9.81 10.24
C THR A 68 19.15 -9.79 10.51
N LYS A 69 18.57 -10.96 10.78
CA LYS A 69 17.14 -11.07 11.10
C LYS A 69 16.83 -10.44 12.44
N GLU A 70 17.78 -10.53 13.37
CA GLU A 70 17.72 -9.94 14.71
C GLU A 70 17.66 -8.42 14.64
N GLU A 71 18.48 -7.78 13.80
CA GLU A 71 18.44 -6.33 13.58
C GLU A 71 17.08 -5.86 13.05
N ILE A 72 16.53 -6.55 12.04
CA ILE A 72 15.19 -6.21 11.54
C ILE A 72 14.13 -6.39 12.61
N LEU A 73 14.16 -7.51 13.34
CA LEU A 73 13.16 -7.79 14.37
C LEU A 73 13.19 -6.71 15.44
N GLN A 74 14.36 -6.36 15.95
CA GLN A 74 14.49 -5.33 16.98
C GLN A 74 14.00 -3.98 16.46
N HIS A 75 14.41 -3.61 15.24
CA HIS A 75 13.99 -2.37 14.59
C HIS A 75 12.46 -2.28 14.44
N GLU A 76 11.81 -3.32 13.91
CA GLU A 76 10.36 -3.32 13.69
C GLU A 76 9.57 -3.35 15.01
N LEU A 77 10.08 -4.02 16.04
CA LEU A 77 9.46 -3.98 17.37
C LEU A 77 9.56 -2.60 18.00
N GLU A 78 10.71 -1.93 17.92
CA GLU A 78 10.85 -0.56 18.42
C GLU A 78 9.99 0.42 17.62
N PHE A 79 10.05 0.35 16.29
CA PHE A 79 9.32 1.24 15.38
C PHE A 79 7.80 1.11 15.55
N SER A 80 7.30 -0.11 15.77
CA SER A 80 5.88 -0.37 16.00
C SER A 80 5.43 -0.13 17.45
N HIS A 81 6.29 0.42 18.31
CA HIS A 81 6.04 0.58 19.74
C HIS A 81 5.63 -0.74 20.43
N TYR A 82 6.24 -1.84 20.01
CA TYR A 82 5.98 -3.21 20.47
C TYR A 82 4.55 -3.72 20.22
N GLU A 83 3.80 -3.06 19.35
CA GLU A 83 2.49 -3.56 18.92
C GLU A 83 2.60 -4.69 17.89
N ALA A 84 3.68 -4.72 17.11
CA ALA A 84 3.88 -5.77 16.13
C ALA A 84 4.00 -7.15 16.79
N ASN A 85 3.41 -8.18 16.18
CA ASN A 85 3.45 -9.52 16.70
C ASN A 85 4.83 -10.15 16.45
N THR A 86 5.63 -10.22 17.52
CA THR A 86 6.99 -10.78 17.51
C THR A 86 7.07 -12.19 16.92
N GLN A 87 6.08 -13.06 17.19
CA GLN A 87 6.13 -14.45 16.71
C GLN A 87 5.88 -14.52 15.20
N ILE A 88 4.94 -13.74 14.68
CA ILE A 88 4.68 -13.67 13.24
C ILE A 88 5.90 -13.07 12.53
N TRP A 89 6.50 -12.00 13.05
CA TRP A 89 7.73 -11.45 12.50
C TRP A 89 8.89 -12.45 12.49
N LYS A 90 9.09 -13.21 13.58
CA LYS A 90 10.13 -14.26 13.63
C LYS A 90 9.92 -15.32 12.56
N ASP A 91 8.69 -15.81 12.40
CA ASP A 91 8.39 -16.82 11.39
C ASP A 91 8.56 -16.24 9.98
N TYR A 92 8.10 -15.02 9.76
CA TYR A 92 8.26 -14.34 8.49
C TYR A 92 9.74 -14.14 8.12
N LEU A 93 10.55 -13.60 9.04
CA LEU A 93 12.00 -13.41 8.87
C LEU A 93 12.71 -14.74 8.60
N ALA A 94 12.32 -15.81 9.30
CA ALA A 94 12.90 -17.14 9.11
C ALA A 94 12.79 -17.61 7.66
N ASN A 95 11.67 -17.30 6.99
CA ASN A 95 11.35 -17.75 5.63
C ASN A 95 11.66 -16.70 4.54
N SER A 96 11.93 -15.45 4.91
CA SER A 96 11.98 -14.33 3.97
C SER A 96 12.98 -14.51 2.82
N SER A 97 14.19 -15.01 3.08
CA SER A 97 15.20 -15.28 2.03
C SER A 97 14.81 -16.45 1.12
N GLU A 98 14.22 -17.50 1.67
CA GLU A 98 13.76 -18.66 0.89
C GLU A 98 12.58 -18.26 -0.02
N ASN A 99 11.75 -17.32 0.40
CA ASN A 99 10.67 -16.81 -0.43
C ASN A 99 11.19 -16.14 -1.72
N VAL A 100 12.36 -15.50 -1.69
CA VAL A 100 12.98 -14.93 -2.90
C VAL A 100 13.39 -16.05 -3.85
N ASP A 101 14.13 -17.05 -3.34
CA ASP A 101 14.56 -18.21 -4.12
C ASP A 101 13.35 -18.95 -4.74
N TRP A 102 12.32 -19.20 -3.94
CA TRP A 102 11.09 -19.86 -4.39
C TRP A 102 10.36 -19.04 -5.45
N MET A 103 10.26 -17.71 -5.30
CA MET A 103 9.65 -16.86 -6.32
C MET A 103 10.40 -16.96 -7.66
N GLN A 104 11.73 -17.04 -7.64
CA GLN A 104 12.54 -17.26 -8.84
C GLN A 104 12.27 -18.63 -9.48
N GLU A 105 12.13 -19.69 -8.68
CA GLU A 105 11.73 -21.03 -9.16
C GLU A 105 10.34 -21.02 -9.82
N MET A 106 9.44 -20.14 -9.36
CA MET A 106 8.12 -19.94 -9.96
C MET A 106 8.14 -19.02 -11.19
N GLY A 107 9.31 -18.58 -11.64
CA GLY A 107 9.50 -17.76 -12.84
C GLY A 107 9.44 -16.25 -12.60
N VAL A 108 9.66 -15.80 -11.36
CA VAL A 108 9.72 -14.36 -11.05
C VAL A 108 11.15 -13.84 -11.10
N ASP A 109 11.37 -12.84 -11.95
CA ASP A 109 12.65 -12.16 -12.07
C ASP A 109 12.77 -10.97 -11.11
N PHE A 110 13.95 -10.83 -10.52
CA PHE A 110 14.35 -9.70 -9.68
C PHE A 110 15.49 -8.91 -10.32
N THR A 111 15.49 -7.59 -10.16
CA THR A 111 16.51 -6.71 -10.77
C THR A 111 17.62 -6.35 -9.79
N GLN A 112 17.25 -5.94 -8.58
CA GLN A 112 18.19 -5.46 -7.57
C GLN A 112 17.61 -5.59 -6.17
N VAL A 113 18.49 -5.57 -5.17
CA VAL A 113 18.14 -5.18 -3.80
C VAL A 113 18.33 -3.68 -3.67
N ALA A 114 17.35 -3.00 -3.09
CA ALA A 114 17.33 -1.57 -2.88
C ALA A 114 16.87 -1.22 -1.47
N THR A 115 16.99 0.07 -1.15
CA THR A 115 16.41 0.70 0.03
C THR A 115 15.43 1.81 -0.39
N LEU A 116 14.72 2.34 0.58
CA LEU A 116 13.75 3.41 0.45
C LEU A 116 14.08 4.54 1.42
N GLY A 117 14.42 5.72 0.90
CA GLY A 117 14.78 6.86 1.73
C GLY A 117 15.95 6.56 2.67
N VAL A 118 15.68 6.53 3.98
CA VAL A 118 16.65 6.24 5.05
C VAL A 118 16.54 4.80 5.59
N GLY A 119 15.85 3.92 4.86
CA GLY A 119 15.61 2.53 5.26
C GLY A 119 16.79 1.59 5.06
N MET A 120 16.53 0.30 5.29
CA MET A 120 17.48 -0.79 5.16
C MET A 120 17.41 -1.45 3.77
N ASP A 121 18.52 -2.00 3.29
CA ASP A 121 18.63 -2.68 1.99
C ASP A 121 17.95 -4.06 1.99
N THR A 122 16.62 -4.06 2.07
CA THR A 122 15.79 -5.26 2.19
C THR A 122 14.83 -5.44 1.02
N TRP A 123 14.76 -4.48 0.09
CA TRP A 123 13.73 -4.43 -0.96
C TRP A 123 14.21 -5.12 -2.25
N HIS A 124 13.72 -6.32 -2.49
CA HIS A 124 14.03 -7.11 -3.68
C HIS A 124 13.05 -6.73 -4.79
N MET A 125 13.50 -5.89 -5.71
CA MET A 125 12.65 -5.29 -6.74
C MET A 125 12.37 -6.27 -7.88
N PHE A 126 11.11 -6.36 -8.28
CA PHE A 126 10.69 -7.17 -9.42
C PHE A 126 11.13 -6.54 -10.75
N ALA A 127 11.53 -7.36 -11.71
CA ALA A 127 11.65 -6.92 -13.08
C ALA A 127 10.26 -6.63 -13.63
N GLY A 128 9.92 -5.36 -13.94
CA GLY A 128 8.60 -5.02 -14.49
C GLY A 128 7.46 -5.00 -13.47
N LEU A 129 7.76 -4.73 -12.19
CA LEU A 129 6.81 -4.66 -11.07
C LEU A 129 6.07 -5.99 -10.84
N GLY A 130 5.13 -6.00 -9.90
CA GLY A 130 4.32 -7.15 -9.56
C GLY A 130 3.46 -7.63 -10.72
N LYS A 131 3.16 -6.77 -11.71
CA LYS A 131 2.51 -7.16 -12.96
C LYS A 131 3.29 -8.27 -13.67
N HIS A 132 4.60 -8.10 -13.82
CA HIS A 132 5.44 -9.12 -14.45
C HIS A 132 5.55 -10.35 -13.54
N ALA A 133 5.83 -10.16 -12.24
CA ALA A 133 5.94 -11.26 -11.28
C ALA A 133 4.69 -12.16 -11.27
N ILE A 134 3.50 -11.56 -11.39
CA ILE A 134 2.23 -12.28 -11.44
C ILE A 134 2.00 -12.92 -12.80
N HIS A 135 2.06 -12.15 -13.89
CA HIS A 135 1.55 -12.61 -15.17
C HIS A 135 2.56 -13.40 -16.02
N GLU A 136 3.86 -13.26 -15.76
CA GLU A 136 4.91 -14.03 -16.46
C GLU A 136 5.50 -15.14 -15.58
N GLY A 137 5.37 -15.03 -14.25
CA GLY A 137 5.87 -16.01 -13.29
C GLY A 137 4.75 -16.83 -12.63
N LEU A 138 4.16 -16.28 -11.57
CA LEU A 138 3.28 -17.01 -10.65
C LEU A 138 2.04 -17.62 -11.32
N GLU A 139 1.29 -16.83 -12.10
CA GLU A 139 0.03 -17.27 -12.70
C GLU A 139 0.23 -18.34 -13.80
N PRO A 140 1.16 -18.18 -14.76
CA PRO A 140 1.49 -19.25 -15.70
C PRO A 140 1.94 -20.54 -15.02
N THR A 141 2.78 -20.42 -13.99
CA THR A 141 3.28 -21.58 -13.23
C THR A 141 2.15 -22.29 -12.48
N ALA A 142 1.26 -21.56 -11.81
CA ALA A 142 0.08 -22.14 -11.16
C ALA A 142 -0.83 -22.88 -12.16
N LYS A 143 -1.08 -22.28 -13.34
CA LYS A 143 -1.86 -22.92 -14.40
C LYS A 143 -1.17 -24.19 -14.93
N LYS A 144 0.16 -24.18 -15.09
CA LYS A 144 0.95 -25.36 -15.48
C LYS A 144 0.82 -26.49 -14.47
N PHE A 145 0.71 -26.18 -13.18
CA PHE A 145 0.43 -27.15 -12.13
C PHE A 145 -1.05 -27.59 -12.06
N GLY A 146 -1.92 -27.07 -12.93
CA GLY A 146 -3.32 -27.50 -13.04
C GLY A 146 -4.28 -26.74 -12.13
N VAL A 147 -3.86 -25.61 -11.55
CA VAL A 147 -4.75 -24.71 -10.79
C VAL A 147 -5.79 -24.09 -11.72
N GLU A 148 -7.05 -24.16 -11.32
CA GLU A 148 -8.15 -23.57 -12.08
C GLU A 148 -8.34 -22.10 -11.71
N TYR A 149 -8.68 -21.26 -12.70
CA TYR A 149 -8.94 -19.83 -12.51
C TYR A 149 -10.31 -19.49 -13.09
N VAL A 150 -11.10 -18.73 -12.34
CA VAL A 150 -12.31 -18.07 -12.84
C VAL A 150 -12.23 -16.57 -12.56
N THR A 151 -12.35 -15.76 -13.60
CA THR A 151 -12.45 -14.31 -13.51
C THR A 151 -13.88 -13.85 -13.76
N SER A 152 -14.18 -12.59 -13.45
CA SER A 152 -15.55 -12.06 -13.46
C SER A 152 -16.49 -12.92 -12.63
N CYS A 153 -16.00 -13.47 -11.52
CA CYS A 153 -16.74 -14.39 -10.65
C CYS A 153 -16.53 -13.99 -9.20
N LYS A 154 -17.62 -13.72 -8.48
CA LYS A 154 -17.59 -13.22 -7.10
C LYS A 154 -17.86 -14.35 -6.11
N ALA A 155 -17.04 -14.49 -5.07
CA ALA A 155 -17.40 -15.29 -3.90
C ALA A 155 -18.47 -14.55 -3.07
N MET A 156 -19.60 -15.20 -2.82
CA MET A 156 -20.81 -14.62 -2.24
C MET A 156 -21.07 -15.08 -0.81
N GLY A 157 -20.62 -16.27 -0.45
CA GLY A 157 -20.89 -16.88 0.85
C GLY A 157 -19.93 -18.02 1.18
N LEU A 158 -19.78 -18.26 2.48
CA LEU A 158 -19.06 -19.40 3.05
C LEU A 158 -20.05 -20.16 3.93
N SER A 159 -20.03 -21.50 3.86
CA SER A 159 -20.84 -22.37 4.73
C SER A 159 -19.94 -23.23 5.59
N LEU A 160 -20.42 -23.49 6.82
CA LEU A 160 -19.77 -24.38 7.77
C LEU A 160 -20.56 -25.69 7.91
N ASN A 161 -19.86 -26.80 8.09
CA ASN A 161 -20.37 -28.06 8.60
C ASN A 161 -19.59 -28.40 9.89
N ALA A 162 -20.30 -28.52 11.02
CA ALA A 162 -19.68 -28.75 12.34
C ALA A 162 -18.49 -27.80 12.61
N ASP A 163 -18.70 -26.49 12.38
CA ASP A 163 -17.73 -25.40 12.56
C ASP A 163 -16.51 -25.39 11.60
N ALA A 164 -16.49 -26.30 10.62
CA ALA A 164 -15.49 -26.35 9.57
C ALA A 164 -16.04 -25.85 8.24
N ILE A 165 -15.24 -25.07 7.49
CA ILE A 165 -15.55 -24.69 6.12
C ILE A 165 -15.80 -25.94 5.29
N SER A 166 -16.97 -25.97 4.64
CA SER A 166 -17.37 -27.06 3.75
C SER A 166 -17.70 -26.57 2.35
N GLU A 167 -18.18 -25.32 2.20
CA GLU A 167 -18.62 -24.81 0.92
C GLU A 167 -18.29 -23.33 0.71
N VAL A 168 -18.12 -22.96 -0.55
CA VAL A 168 -18.11 -21.58 -1.03
C VAL A 168 -19.14 -21.40 -2.14
N THR A 169 -19.96 -20.37 -2.02
CA THR A 169 -20.90 -19.97 -3.06
C THR A 169 -20.26 -18.91 -3.93
N VAL A 170 -20.29 -19.09 -5.26
CA VAL A 170 -19.74 -18.15 -6.24
C VAL A 170 -20.81 -17.74 -7.24
N GLN A 171 -20.70 -16.53 -7.78
CA GLN A 171 -21.61 -16.00 -8.79
C GLN A 171 -20.84 -15.45 -10.00
N ASP A 172 -21.26 -15.84 -11.19
CA ASP A 172 -20.77 -15.25 -12.44
C ASP A 172 -21.30 -13.82 -12.63
N TYR A 173 -20.44 -12.90 -13.06
CA TYR A 173 -20.81 -11.50 -13.21
C TYR A 173 -21.77 -11.26 -14.38
N GLU A 174 -21.63 -11.97 -15.49
CA GLU A 174 -22.39 -11.76 -16.72
C GLU A 174 -23.71 -12.53 -16.70
N SER A 175 -23.66 -13.85 -16.50
CA SER A 175 -24.86 -14.70 -16.50
C SER A 175 -25.68 -14.59 -15.22
N LYS A 176 -25.09 -14.07 -14.13
CA LYS A 176 -25.66 -14.06 -12.77
C LYS A 176 -25.91 -15.43 -12.16
N GLU A 177 -25.50 -16.50 -12.84
CA GLU A 177 -25.61 -17.86 -12.33
C GLU A 177 -24.79 -18.03 -11.05
N VAL A 178 -25.35 -18.82 -10.13
CA VAL A 178 -24.76 -19.09 -8.82
C VAL A 178 -24.41 -20.57 -8.74
N ALA A 179 -23.22 -20.89 -8.25
CA ALA A 179 -22.79 -22.24 -7.96
C ALA A 179 -22.29 -22.37 -6.52
N THR A 180 -22.53 -23.52 -5.92
CA THR A 180 -21.95 -23.91 -4.63
C THR A 180 -20.87 -24.96 -4.88
N LEU A 181 -19.68 -24.72 -4.35
CA LEU A 181 -18.51 -25.57 -4.50
C LEU A 181 -18.17 -26.17 -3.14
N GLN A 182 -18.00 -27.49 -3.10
CA GLN A 182 -17.45 -28.17 -1.93
C GLN A 182 -15.96 -27.87 -1.80
N THR A 183 -15.50 -27.58 -0.59
CA THR A 183 -14.07 -27.43 -0.34
C THR A 183 -13.69 -27.71 1.10
N LYS A 184 -12.44 -28.16 1.30
CA LYS A 184 -11.87 -28.40 2.63
C LYS A 184 -11.28 -27.13 3.25
N ALA A 185 -10.93 -26.15 2.43
CA ALA A 185 -10.33 -24.91 2.89
C ALA A 185 -10.62 -23.72 1.96
N VAL A 186 -10.75 -22.54 2.56
CA VAL A 186 -10.83 -21.26 1.86
C VAL A 186 -9.71 -20.34 2.33
N ILE A 187 -8.97 -19.76 1.39
CA ILE A 187 -7.95 -18.74 1.64
C ILE A 187 -8.47 -17.40 1.13
N LEU A 188 -8.67 -16.44 2.04
CA LEU A 188 -9.06 -15.07 1.70
C LEU A 188 -7.81 -14.23 1.37
N ALA A 189 -7.77 -13.76 0.12
CA ALA A 189 -6.69 -12.97 -0.48
C ALA A 189 -7.26 -11.78 -1.29
N SER A 190 -8.33 -11.17 -0.79
CA SER A 190 -9.15 -10.16 -1.48
C SER A 190 -8.62 -8.73 -1.40
N GLY A 191 -7.68 -8.44 -0.49
CA GLY A 191 -6.85 -7.23 -0.52
C GLY A 191 -7.32 -6.09 0.40
N GLY A 192 -8.06 -6.39 1.46
CA GLY A 192 -8.50 -5.41 2.46
C GLY A 192 -9.67 -4.55 2.00
N TYR A 193 -9.79 -3.33 2.55
CA TYR A 193 -10.99 -2.49 2.42
C TYR A 193 -10.73 -1.01 2.12
N LEU A 194 -9.53 -0.64 1.64
CA LEU A 194 -9.17 0.77 1.41
C LEU A 194 -10.11 1.51 0.43
N ASN A 195 -10.78 0.81 -0.48
CA ASN A 195 -11.74 1.42 -1.41
C ASN A 195 -13.18 1.43 -0.88
N ASN A 196 -13.40 1.01 0.37
CA ASN A 196 -14.71 1.02 1.01
C ASN A 196 -14.83 2.21 1.95
N GLN A 197 -15.41 3.30 1.43
CA GLN A 197 -15.61 4.54 2.17
C GLN A 197 -16.35 4.36 3.49
N GLN A 198 -17.38 3.50 3.53
CA GLN A 198 -18.16 3.26 4.76
C GLN A 198 -17.31 2.56 5.85
N LEU A 199 -16.44 1.63 5.45
CA LEU A 199 -15.52 0.99 6.39
C LEU A 199 -14.42 1.95 6.84
N LEU A 200 -13.91 2.81 5.96
CA LEU A 200 -12.96 3.86 6.36
C LEU A 200 -13.59 4.84 7.33
N GLU A 201 -14.76 5.40 7.05
CA GLU A 201 -15.47 6.32 7.95
C GLU A 201 -15.76 5.68 9.32
N LYS A 202 -16.05 4.38 9.34
CA LYS A 202 -16.35 3.65 10.57
C LYS A 202 -15.14 3.40 11.45
N TYR A 203 -13.96 3.16 10.87
CA TYR A 203 -12.80 2.66 11.62
C TYR A 203 -11.59 3.59 11.62
N SER A 204 -11.46 4.52 10.68
CA SER A 204 -10.39 5.50 10.68
C SER A 204 -10.53 6.46 11.87
N THR A 205 -9.40 6.82 12.47
CA THR A 205 -9.35 7.81 13.57
C THR A 205 -9.33 9.26 13.09
N ALA A 206 -9.07 9.46 11.79
CA ALA A 206 -9.04 10.76 11.14
C ALA A 206 -10.08 10.84 10.01
N ASN A 207 -10.24 12.04 9.42
CA ASN A 207 -11.22 12.28 8.36
C ASN A 207 -10.96 11.40 7.13
N ALA A 208 -11.75 10.33 6.99
CA ALA A 208 -11.63 9.35 5.92
C ALA A 208 -11.75 9.96 4.51
N ASN A 209 -12.45 11.08 4.35
CA ASN A 209 -12.55 11.77 3.06
C ASN A 209 -11.22 12.30 2.56
N ARG A 210 -10.22 12.48 3.43
CA ARG A 210 -8.88 12.90 3.03
C ARG A 210 -8.02 11.76 2.53
N ILE A 211 -8.39 10.51 2.82
CA ILE A 211 -7.66 9.34 2.33
C ILE A 211 -7.90 9.20 0.83
N VAL A 212 -6.81 9.11 0.08
CA VAL A 212 -6.78 8.90 -1.36
C VAL A 212 -6.27 7.48 -1.61
N PRO A 213 -7.15 6.53 -2.02
CA PRO A 213 -6.73 5.17 -2.31
C PRO A 213 -5.84 5.13 -3.56
N MET A 214 -4.60 4.70 -3.40
CA MET A 214 -3.57 4.62 -4.45
C MET A 214 -3.29 3.16 -4.78
N ASN A 215 -4.33 2.49 -5.27
CA ASN A 215 -4.35 1.06 -5.50
C ASN A 215 -5.20 0.71 -6.73
N SER A 216 -5.50 -0.57 -6.93
CA SER A 216 -6.29 -1.02 -8.11
C SER A 216 -7.77 -0.60 -8.11
N GLY A 217 -8.28 0.02 -7.04
CA GLY A 217 -9.70 0.34 -6.90
C GLY A 217 -10.57 -0.84 -6.45
N LYS A 218 -9.98 -2.02 -6.23
CA LYS A 218 -10.72 -3.28 -5.98
C LYS A 218 -10.83 -3.70 -4.50
N SER A 219 -10.11 -3.05 -3.59
CA SER A 219 -10.07 -3.44 -2.17
C SER A 219 -11.31 -2.96 -1.42
N ASP A 220 -12.46 -3.61 -1.64
CA ASP A 220 -13.77 -3.20 -1.13
C ASP A 220 -14.19 -3.86 0.20
N GLY A 221 -13.34 -4.73 0.77
CA GLY A 221 -13.62 -5.46 2.01
C GLY A 221 -14.61 -6.63 1.85
N SER A 222 -14.98 -7.01 0.63
CA SER A 222 -15.96 -8.08 0.39
C SER A 222 -15.52 -9.43 0.97
N GLY A 223 -14.24 -9.81 0.82
CA GLY A 223 -13.72 -11.05 1.42
C GLY A 223 -13.73 -11.03 2.95
N LEU A 224 -13.44 -9.88 3.57
CA LEU A 224 -13.59 -9.69 5.01
C LEU A 224 -15.05 -9.91 5.45
N GLY A 225 -15.99 -9.38 4.67
CA GLY A 225 -17.42 -9.57 4.88
C GLY A 225 -17.86 -11.03 4.84
N LEU A 226 -17.23 -11.87 4.00
CA LEU A 226 -17.49 -13.31 3.97
C LEU A 226 -17.09 -13.97 5.30
N ALA A 227 -15.89 -13.69 5.78
CA ALA A 227 -15.40 -14.24 7.05
C ALA A 227 -16.22 -13.76 8.26
N TRP A 228 -16.58 -12.47 8.31
CA TRP A 228 -17.36 -11.94 9.43
C TRP A 228 -18.75 -12.58 9.54
N LYS A 229 -19.36 -13.00 8.43
CA LYS A 229 -20.65 -13.71 8.43
C LYS A 229 -20.56 -15.10 9.04
N VAL A 230 -19.39 -15.74 9.03
CA VAL A 230 -19.14 -17.05 9.65
C VAL A 230 -18.44 -16.94 11.01
N GLY A 231 -18.50 -15.77 11.65
CA GLY A 231 -18.05 -15.58 13.03
C GLY A 231 -16.58 -15.16 13.20
N ALA A 232 -15.90 -14.79 12.12
CA ALA A 232 -14.51 -14.31 12.21
C ALA A 232 -14.41 -12.99 12.97
N LYS A 233 -13.35 -12.87 13.78
CA LYS A 233 -13.06 -11.68 14.56
C LYS A 233 -12.60 -10.53 13.69
N LYS A 234 -13.25 -9.37 13.86
CA LYS A 234 -12.79 -8.08 13.36
C LYS A 234 -11.57 -7.63 14.17
N TYR A 235 -10.47 -7.27 13.52
CA TYR A 235 -9.22 -7.01 14.25
C TYR A 235 -8.36 -5.92 13.61
N ARG A 236 -7.93 -4.95 14.42
CA ARG A 236 -7.10 -3.77 14.02
C ARG A 236 -7.60 -3.05 12.76
N LEU A 237 -8.92 -2.93 12.62
CA LEU A 237 -9.52 -2.07 11.60
C LEU A 237 -9.19 -0.60 11.90
N GLY A 238 -9.13 0.25 10.88
CA GLY A 238 -8.74 1.66 10.94
C GLY A 238 -7.31 1.93 10.47
N MET A 239 -6.41 0.95 10.58
CA MET A 239 -5.03 1.14 10.16
C MET A 239 -4.88 1.09 8.64
N ALA A 240 -4.43 2.21 8.05
CA ALA A 240 -4.10 2.33 6.64
C ALA A 240 -2.60 2.62 6.45
N MET A 241 -2.00 2.02 5.43
CA MET A 241 -0.64 2.33 5.01
C MET A 241 -0.64 3.67 4.28
N MET A 242 -0.65 4.75 5.05
CA MET A 242 -0.60 6.12 4.54
C MET A 242 0.80 6.44 3.99
N PHE A 243 0.84 7.26 2.95
CA PHE A 243 2.09 7.78 2.38
C PHE A 243 1.88 9.22 1.88
N GLY A 244 2.50 10.17 2.57
CA GLY A 244 2.63 11.56 2.15
C GLY A 244 1.33 12.28 1.74
N GLY A 245 1.52 13.45 1.17
CA GLY A 245 0.44 14.20 0.53
C GLY A 245 0.13 13.63 -0.85
N GLN A 246 -1.12 13.72 -1.26
CA GLN A 246 -1.55 13.34 -2.61
C GLN A 246 -2.54 14.36 -3.15
N VAL A 247 -2.28 14.86 -4.35
CA VAL A 247 -3.25 15.71 -5.07
C VAL A 247 -4.51 14.90 -5.30
N LYS A 248 -5.64 15.39 -4.79
CA LYS A 248 -6.96 14.78 -4.93
C LYS A 248 -7.84 15.70 -5.75
N GLU A 249 -8.36 15.18 -6.86
CA GLU A 249 -9.31 15.89 -7.72
C GLU A 249 -10.53 14.99 -7.93
N SER A 250 -11.71 15.47 -7.57
CA SER A 250 -12.94 14.67 -7.66
C SER A 250 -13.31 14.29 -9.09
N SER A 251 -12.91 15.10 -10.07
CA SER A 251 -13.18 14.90 -11.49
C SER A 251 -12.17 13.99 -12.21
N GLN A 252 -11.12 13.52 -11.52
CA GLN A 252 -10.04 12.74 -12.14
C GLN A 252 -9.64 11.54 -11.27
N PRO A 253 -9.17 10.43 -11.87
CA PRO A 253 -8.59 9.34 -11.10
C PRO A 253 -7.36 9.79 -10.31
N ALA A 254 -7.24 9.34 -9.06
CA ALA A 254 -6.16 9.76 -8.14
C ALA A 254 -4.74 9.53 -8.69
N TYR A 255 -4.52 8.47 -9.47
CA TYR A 255 -3.22 8.15 -10.07
C TYR A 255 -2.74 9.18 -11.11
N LYS A 256 -3.62 10.03 -11.65
CA LYS A 256 -3.28 11.00 -12.72
C LYS A 256 -2.18 11.98 -12.28
N PHE A 257 -2.20 12.37 -11.01
CA PHE A 257 -1.27 13.35 -10.45
C PHE A 257 -0.20 12.74 -9.55
N TRP A 258 -0.11 11.41 -9.42
CA TRP A 258 0.81 10.81 -8.46
C TRP A 258 2.27 10.97 -8.85
N LYS A 259 2.68 10.42 -10.01
CA LYS A 259 4.08 10.44 -10.47
C LYS A 259 4.33 11.41 -11.63
N ASN A 260 3.41 12.36 -11.85
CA ASN A 260 3.64 13.44 -12.80
C ASN A 260 4.40 14.59 -12.13
N ASP A 261 4.83 15.56 -12.92
CA ASP A 261 5.70 16.64 -12.44
C ASP A 261 5.03 17.50 -11.37
N LEU A 262 3.73 17.73 -11.47
CA LEU A 262 2.97 18.46 -10.44
C LEU A 262 2.92 17.69 -9.12
N GLY A 263 2.62 16.40 -9.14
CA GLY A 263 2.61 15.55 -7.95
C GLY A 263 3.95 15.58 -7.23
N LEU A 264 5.04 15.41 -7.98
CA LEU A 264 6.40 15.46 -7.43
C LEU A 264 6.69 16.83 -6.79
N ALA A 265 6.36 17.93 -7.46
CA ALA A 265 6.58 19.28 -6.93
C ALA A 265 5.76 19.56 -5.65
N ALA A 266 4.48 19.19 -5.63
CA ALA A 266 3.56 19.50 -4.53
C ALA A 266 3.63 18.51 -3.36
N CYS A 267 4.09 17.27 -3.58
CA CYS A 267 4.02 16.21 -2.57
C CYS A 267 5.39 15.67 -2.14
N GLU A 268 6.41 15.68 -3.01
CA GLU A 268 7.68 14.95 -2.79
C GLU A 268 8.94 15.83 -2.75
N MET A 269 8.81 17.16 -2.86
CA MET A 269 9.96 18.09 -2.87
C MET A 269 10.10 18.95 -1.59
N ALA A 270 9.49 18.52 -0.49
CA ALA A 270 9.39 19.28 0.78
C ALA A 270 8.91 20.74 0.62
N PRO A 271 7.81 20.98 -0.12
CA PRO A 271 7.26 22.33 -0.22
C PRO A 271 6.84 22.85 1.14
N LEU A 272 6.58 24.15 1.25
CA LEU A 272 6.01 24.71 2.48
C LEU A 272 4.59 24.15 2.65
N TRP A 273 4.35 23.40 3.73
CA TRP A 273 3.02 22.88 4.06
C TRP A 273 2.35 23.75 5.10
N VAL A 274 1.10 24.10 4.84
CA VAL A 274 0.25 24.83 5.81
C VAL A 274 -1.07 24.11 6.02
N ASN A 275 -1.60 24.19 7.24
CA ASN A 275 -2.89 23.62 7.62
C ASN A 275 -4.09 24.50 7.18
N GLU A 276 -5.30 24.18 7.62
CA GLU A 276 -6.53 24.88 7.27
C GLU A 276 -6.57 26.38 7.64
N ILE A 277 -5.72 26.85 8.56
CA ILE A 277 -5.65 28.27 8.96
C ILE A 277 -4.40 28.99 8.45
N GLY A 278 -3.50 28.29 7.74
CA GLY A 278 -2.28 28.86 7.18
C GLY A 278 -1.04 28.72 8.07
N GLU A 279 -1.05 27.83 9.06
CA GLU A 279 0.10 27.55 9.93
C GLU A 279 0.88 26.32 9.44
N ARG A 280 2.21 26.35 9.59
CA ARG A 280 3.03 25.13 9.48
C ARG A 280 2.75 24.22 10.67
N PHE A 281 2.94 22.92 10.49
CA PHE A 281 2.64 21.92 11.52
C PHE A 281 3.71 20.81 11.62
N VAL A 282 4.71 20.79 10.73
CA VAL A 282 5.76 19.77 10.72
C VAL A 282 7.00 20.28 9.97
N ASP A 283 8.16 19.68 10.25
CA ASP A 283 9.30 19.72 9.32
C ASP A 283 8.92 18.97 8.04
N GLU A 284 8.72 19.70 6.93
CA GLU A 284 8.27 19.08 5.68
C GLU A 284 9.33 18.17 5.07
N SER A 285 10.57 18.17 5.58
CA SER A 285 11.60 17.18 5.24
C SER A 285 11.22 15.75 5.67
N VAL A 286 10.20 15.60 6.52
CA VAL A 286 9.58 14.32 6.90
C VAL A 286 9.08 13.50 5.71
N PHE A 287 8.83 14.11 4.53
CA PHE A 287 8.44 13.38 3.30
C PHE A 287 9.40 12.23 2.95
N ARG A 288 10.68 12.30 3.37
CA ARG A 288 11.65 11.21 3.20
C ARG A 288 11.21 9.89 3.84
N ILE A 289 10.35 9.98 4.86
CA ILE A 289 9.69 8.84 5.52
C ILE A 289 8.19 9.00 5.29
N TRP A 290 7.68 8.32 4.26
CA TRP A 290 6.43 8.70 3.62
C TRP A 290 5.25 8.42 4.54
N SER A 291 5.34 7.34 5.34
CA SER A 291 4.34 7.02 6.35
C SER A 291 4.25 8.11 7.41
N HIS A 292 5.38 8.65 7.87
CA HIS A 292 5.37 9.76 8.84
C HIS A 292 4.79 11.04 8.23
N ALA A 293 5.11 11.34 6.97
CA ALA A 293 4.49 12.46 6.27
C ALA A 293 2.98 12.29 6.14
N GLY A 294 2.52 11.08 5.79
CA GLY A 294 1.09 10.74 5.75
C GLY A 294 0.43 10.92 7.12
N ASN A 295 1.08 10.44 8.19
CA ASN A 295 0.61 10.62 9.56
C ASN A 295 0.51 12.10 9.95
N ALA A 296 1.50 12.93 9.62
CA ALA A 296 1.47 14.35 9.96
C ALA A 296 0.35 15.08 9.20
N ILE A 297 0.19 14.79 7.90
CA ILE A 297 -0.80 15.42 7.04
C ILE A 297 -2.22 15.02 7.46
N ILE A 298 -2.48 13.74 7.79
CA ILE A 298 -3.84 13.27 8.10
C ILE A 298 -4.41 13.87 9.40
N GLN A 299 -3.56 14.38 10.31
CA GLN A 299 -4.01 15.04 11.55
C GLN A 299 -4.59 16.44 11.34
N GLN A 300 -4.37 17.05 10.18
CA GLN A 300 -4.93 18.36 9.87
C GLN A 300 -6.33 18.22 9.27
N GLU A 301 -7.15 19.27 9.26
CA GLU A 301 -8.42 19.22 8.53
C GLU A 301 -8.23 19.49 7.04
N LYS A 302 -7.25 20.35 6.70
CA LYS A 302 -6.77 20.56 5.33
C LYS A 302 -5.27 20.79 5.31
N VAL A 303 -4.62 20.46 4.21
CA VAL A 303 -3.20 20.78 3.99
C VAL A 303 -3.03 21.34 2.60
N TYR A 304 -2.26 22.42 2.50
CA TYR A 304 -1.88 23.03 1.24
C TYR A 304 -0.35 23.02 1.08
N ALA A 305 0.13 22.59 -0.08
CA ALA A 305 1.50 22.86 -0.50
C ALA A 305 1.56 24.22 -1.18
N ILE A 306 2.39 25.12 -0.64
CA ILE A 306 2.59 26.46 -1.16
C ILE A 306 3.85 26.48 -2.04
N LEU A 307 3.67 26.83 -3.31
CA LEU A 307 4.75 27.06 -4.27
C LEU A 307 4.63 28.48 -4.84
N ASP A 308 5.76 29.03 -5.28
CA ASP A 308 5.80 30.29 -6.01
C ASP A 308 6.35 30.06 -7.44
N GLN A 309 6.27 31.08 -8.28
CA GLN A 309 6.74 30.99 -9.66
C GLN A 309 8.24 30.68 -9.74
N GLY A 310 9.05 31.21 -8.83
CA GLY A 310 10.48 30.95 -8.80
C GLY A 310 10.83 29.49 -8.52
N ILE A 311 10.07 28.83 -7.64
CA ILE A 311 10.22 27.39 -7.36
C ILE A 311 9.78 26.57 -8.56
N ILE A 312 8.66 26.93 -9.19
CA ILE A 312 8.15 26.27 -10.40
C ILE A 312 9.19 26.36 -11.53
N ASP A 313 9.73 27.55 -11.79
CA ASP A 313 10.76 27.76 -12.81
C ASP A 313 12.01 26.95 -12.50
N LYS A 314 12.48 26.98 -11.25
CA LYS A 314 13.65 26.20 -10.84
C LYS A 314 13.45 24.71 -11.04
N PHE A 315 12.31 24.15 -10.66
CA PHE A 315 12.06 22.73 -10.82
C PHE A 315 11.91 22.31 -12.28
N ALA A 316 11.34 23.17 -13.13
CA ALA A 316 11.16 22.90 -14.55
C ALA A 316 12.45 23.06 -15.36
N ASP A 317 13.21 24.13 -15.12
CA ASP A 317 14.29 24.57 -16.00
C ASP A 317 15.69 24.19 -15.47
N GLU A 318 15.84 24.01 -14.15
CA GLU A 318 17.11 23.68 -13.51
C GLU A 318 17.15 22.24 -13.01
N LYS A 319 18.36 21.76 -12.72
CA LYS A 319 18.53 20.44 -12.10
C LYS A 319 17.89 20.44 -10.72
N LEU A 320 17.05 19.44 -10.45
CA LEU A 320 16.43 19.24 -9.16
C LEU A 320 17.48 19.22 -8.04
N PRO A 321 17.18 19.85 -6.89
CA PRO A 321 18.11 19.89 -5.78
C PRO A 321 18.35 18.51 -5.13
N ARG A 322 17.58 17.48 -5.54
CA ARG A 322 17.49 16.17 -4.90
C ARG A 322 17.25 15.08 -5.94
N THR A 323 17.67 13.85 -5.63
CA THR A 323 17.41 12.68 -6.47
C THR A 323 16.03 12.09 -6.18
N LEU A 324 15.36 11.63 -7.23
CA LEU A 324 14.11 10.86 -7.16
C LEU A 324 14.35 9.34 -7.23
N LYS A 325 15.60 8.90 -7.21
CA LYS A 325 15.96 7.48 -7.24
C LYS A 325 15.55 6.79 -5.92
N PRO A 326 15.24 5.48 -5.96
CA PRO A 326 15.25 4.60 -7.13
C PRO A 326 13.97 4.68 -7.99
N LEU A 327 12.99 5.50 -7.60
CA LEU A 327 11.66 5.50 -8.22
C LEU A 327 11.60 6.22 -9.57
N SER A 328 12.49 7.18 -9.82
CA SER A 328 12.54 7.93 -11.07
C SER A 328 13.95 8.45 -11.36
N ASP A 329 14.33 8.45 -12.64
CA ASP A 329 15.57 9.02 -13.15
C ASP A 329 15.44 10.50 -13.56
N ARG A 330 14.26 11.11 -13.37
CA ARG A 330 14.05 12.54 -13.70
C ARG A 330 15.04 13.41 -12.94
N THR A 331 15.63 14.36 -13.66
CA THR A 331 16.54 15.37 -13.11
C THR A 331 15.94 16.77 -13.11
N ARG A 332 14.77 16.94 -13.74
CA ARG A 332 13.94 18.15 -13.85
C ARG A 332 12.46 17.76 -13.95
N LEU A 333 11.57 18.72 -13.75
CA LEU A 333 10.12 18.60 -13.89
C LEU A 333 9.64 19.41 -15.10
N GLU A 334 10.11 19.02 -16.29
CA GLU A 334 10.02 19.79 -17.54
C GLU A 334 8.57 20.14 -17.95
N HIS A 335 7.59 19.33 -17.56
CA HIS A 335 6.18 19.54 -17.88
C HIS A 335 5.40 20.24 -16.76
N LEU A 336 6.06 20.65 -15.67
CA LEU A 336 5.40 21.23 -14.50
C LEU A 336 4.56 22.47 -14.87
N LYS A 337 5.14 23.39 -15.66
CA LYS A 337 4.48 24.63 -16.07
C LYS A 337 3.22 24.36 -16.91
N ASP A 338 3.33 23.47 -17.89
CA ASP A 338 2.22 23.08 -18.76
C ASP A 338 1.10 22.41 -17.97
N ILE A 339 1.45 21.49 -17.07
CA ILE A 339 0.46 20.80 -16.23
C ILE A 339 -0.26 21.78 -15.30
N ILE A 340 0.44 22.75 -14.72
CA ILE A 340 -0.19 23.80 -13.89
C ILE A 340 -1.13 24.65 -14.74
N ALA A 341 -0.70 25.11 -15.91
CA ALA A 341 -1.52 25.89 -16.82
C ALA A 341 -2.78 25.12 -17.27
N ASP A 342 -2.65 23.83 -17.57
CA ASP A 342 -3.78 22.95 -17.89
C ASP A 342 -4.75 22.80 -16.72
N CYS A 343 -4.24 22.71 -15.49
CA CYS A 343 -5.07 22.64 -14.28
C CYS A 343 -5.80 23.96 -14.03
N GLU A 344 -5.16 25.11 -14.25
CA GLU A 344 -5.79 26.43 -14.20
C GLU A 344 -6.92 26.55 -15.24
N ALA A 345 -6.63 26.18 -16.50
CA ALA A 345 -7.60 26.23 -17.59
C ALA A 345 -8.83 25.35 -17.33
N GLN A 346 -8.61 24.18 -16.72
CA GLN A 346 -9.67 23.25 -16.32
C GLN A 346 -10.34 23.62 -14.99
N LYS A 347 -9.86 24.64 -14.27
CA LYS A 347 -10.37 25.07 -12.95
C LYS A 347 -10.39 23.92 -11.93
N MET A 348 -9.30 23.17 -11.88
CA MET A 348 -9.13 22.06 -10.93
C MET A 348 -9.29 22.56 -9.48
N GLN A 349 -10.06 21.83 -8.67
CA GLN A 349 -10.50 22.29 -7.35
C GLN A 349 -9.36 22.38 -6.34
N PHE A 350 -8.35 21.53 -6.49
CA PHE A 350 -7.20 21.50 -5.60
C PHE A 350 -6.25 22.70 -5.80
N LEU A 351 -6.38 23.49 -6.87
CA LEU A 351 -5.42 24.55 -7.23
C LEU A 351 -6.01 25.94 -7.00
N THR A 352 -5.33 26.73 -6.16
CA THR A 352 -5.60 28.17 -6.00
C THR A 352 -4.38 28.97 -6.38
N LYS A 353 -4.56 30.02 -7.20
CA LYS A 353 -3.50 30.95 -7.64
C LYS A 353 -3.83 32.38 -7.23
N ALA A 354 -2.80 33.15 -6.87
CA ALA A 354 -2.91 34.56 -6.55
C ALA A 354 -1.62 35.32 -6.93
N ASP A 355 -1.70 36.63 -7.11
CA ASP A 355 -0.54 37.45 -7.46
C ASP A 355 0.29 37.83 -6.22
N SER A 356 -0.32 37.80 -5.02
CA SER A 356 0.36 37.99 -3.73
C SER A 356 -0.04 36.94 -2.69
N ILE A 357 0.75 36.84 -1.60
CA ILE A 357 0.43 35.94 -0.49
C ILE A 357 -0.80 36.41 0.28
N GLU A 358 -1.02 37.73 0.38
CA GLU A 358 -2.22 38.33 0.97
C GLU A 358 -3.48 37.88 0.23
N GLU A 359 -3.48 38.00 -1.10
CA GLU A 359 -4.60 37.56 -1.93
C GLU A 359 -4.79 36.03 -1.85
N LEU A 360 -3.69 35.26 -1.78
CA LEU A 360 -3.78 33.81 -1.59
C LEU A 360 -4.43 33.45 -0.25
N ALA A 361 -4.05 34.15 0.82
CA ALA A 361 -4.59 33.97 2.17
C ALA A 361 -6.09 34.28 2.21
N GLU A 362 -6.53 35.36 1.55
CA GLU A 362 -7.94 35.72 1.43
C GLU A 362 -8.74 34.66 0.66
N LYS A 363 -8.24 34.19 -0.48
CA LYS A 363 -8.90 33.17 -1.32
C LYS A 363 -9.05 31.83 -0.60
N LEU A 364 -8.07 31.46 0.23
CA LEU A 364 -8.08 30.21 1.01
C LEU A 364 -8.78 30.34 2.37
N HIS A 365 -9.12 31.57 2.79
CA HIS A 365 -9.59 31.88 4.14
C HIS A 365 -8.59 31.46 5.24
N GLN A 366 -7.30 31.65 5.00
CA GLN A 366 -6.20 31.26 5.89
C GLN A 366 -5.55 32.49 6.55
N PRO A 367 -6.02 32.92 7.73
CA PRO A 367 -5.57 34.18 8.35
C PRO A 367 -4.08 34.19 8.73
N GLN A 368 -3.45 33.03 8.94
CA GLN A 368 -2.05 32.95 9.36
C GLN A 368 -1.07 32.84 8.20
N LEU A 369 -1.53 32.60 6.96
CA LEU A 369 -0.66 32.27 5.84
C LEU A 369 0.41 33.35 5.58
N LEU A 370 0.02 34.62 5.60
CA LEU A 370 0.94 35.74 5.37
C LEU A 370 2.08 35.77 6.40
N ALA A 371 1.73 35.68 7.68
CA ALA A 371 2.70 35.68 8.77
C ALA A 371 3.63 34.45 8.69
N THR A 372 3.07 33.28 8.39
CA THR A 372 3.81 32.02 8.19
C THR A 372 4.83 32.14 7.07
N VAL A 373 4.45 32.64 5.89
CA VAL A 373 5.36 32.76 4.74
C VAL A 373 6.47 33.76 5.02
N HIS A 374 6.17 34.91 5.63
CA HIS A 374 7.20 35.89 5.99
C HIS A 374 8.21 35.33 7.00
N ARG A 375 7.72 34.66 8.05
CA ARG A 375 8.58 34.05 9.07
C ARG A 375 9.47 32.96 8.46
N TYR A 376 8.89 32.06 7.67
CA TYR A 376 9.62 30.99 6.99
C TYR A 376 10.69 31.54 6.03
N ASN A 377 10.39 32.59 5.28
CA ASN A 377 11.37 33.24 4.40
C ASN A 377 12.57 33.83 5.14
N GLU A 378 12.36 34.36 6.36
CA GLU A 378 13.48 34.82 7.19
C GLU A 378 14.34 33.65 7.67
N PHE A 379 13.75 32.50 8.01
CA PHE A 379 14.50 31.27 8.27
C PHE A 379 15.29 30.78 7.05
N CYS A 380 14.72 30.85 5.85
CA CYS A 380 15.45 30.52 4.62
C CYS A 380 16.68 31.42 4.43
N LYS A 381 16.58 32.70 4.77
CA LYS A 381 17.71 33.64 4.71
C LYS A 381 18.77 33.34 5.76
N GLN A 382 18.35 32.99 6.97
CA GLN A 382 19.23 32.63 8.09
C GLN A 382 19.79 31.20 7.97
N LYS A 383 19.23 30.37 7.09
CA LYS A 383 19.50 28.93 6.95
C LYS A 383 19.24 28.14 8.23
N GLN A 384 18.28 28.60 9.03
CA GLN A 384 17.92 27.98 10.29
C GLN A 384 16.42 28.11 10.52
N ASP A 385 15.70 26.99 10.48
CA ASP A 385 14.29 26.92 10.87
C ASP A 385 14.19 26.76 12.38
N GLN A 386 13.75 27.82 13.07
CA GLN A 386 13.60 27.81 14.52
C GLN A 386 12.25 27.26 14.97
N ASP A 387 11.30 27.02 14.05
CA ASP A 387 9.98 26.51 14.40
C ASP A 387 9.94 24.98 14.39
N PHE A 388 10.54 24.36 13.37
CA PHE A 388 10.48 22.90 13.17
C PHE A 388 11.82 22.24 12.88
N GLU A 389 12.94 22.99 12.95
CA GLU A 389 14.29 22.47 12.71
C GLU A 389 14.48 21.82 11.32
N LYS A 390 13.68 22.23 10.33
CA LYS A 390 13.85 21.81 8.93
C LYS A 390 15.28 22.05 8.47
N PRO A 391 16.00 21.02 7.98
CA PRO A 391 17.39 21.17 7.60
C PRO A 391 17.57 22.19 6.47
N ASP A 392 18.66 22.94 6.51
CA ASP A 392 18.93 24.09 5.63
C ASP A 392 18.80 23.77 4.13
N ASN A 393 19.23 22.57 3.72
CA ASN A 393 19.15 22.12 2.35
C ASN A 393 17.70 21.93 1.86
N PHE A 394 16.71 21.79 2.76
CA PHE A 394 15.27 21.73 2.42
C PHE A 394 14.60 23.11 2.45
N LEU A 395 15.25 24.14 2.98
CA LEU A 395 14.69 25.49 3.04
C LEU A 395 14.64 26.10 1.64
N THR A 396 13.44 26.43 1.20
CA THR A 396 13.16 27.02 -0.11
C THR A 396 12.19 28.19 0.06
N ALA A 397 12.68 29.41 -0.12
CA ALA A 397 11.90 30.63 0.10
C ALA A 397 10.76 30.77 -0.92
N VAL A 398 9.60 31.23 -0.46
CA VAL A 398 8.37 31.50 -1.23
C VAL A 398 8.21 33.02 -1.33
N LYS A 399 8.69 33.65 -2.40
CA LYS A 399 8.84 35.11 -2.53
C LYS A 399 8.58 35.71 -3.92
N GLN A 400 8.37 34.90 -4.95
CA GLN A 400 8.24 35.34 -6.36
C GLN A 400 6.86 34.97 -6.92
N GLY A 401 5.97 35.97 -7.02
CA GLY A 401 4.63 35.79 -7.58
C GLY A 401 4.63 35.42 -9.07
N PRO A 402 3.55 34.80 -9.59
CA PRO A 402 2.36 34.37 -8.85
C PRO A 402 2.63 33.23 -7.84
N PHE A 403 1.73 33.10 -6.86
CA PHE A 403 1.76 32.11 -5.80
C PHE A 403 0.65 31.07 -5.99
N TYR A 404 0.95 29.84 -5.60
CA TYR A 404 0.12 28.67 -5.85
C TYR A 404 -0.06 27.88 -4.55
N ALA A 405 -1.30 27.50 -4.26
CA ALA A 405 -1.64 26.54 -3.22
C ALA A 405 -2.28 25.30 -3.84
N PHE A 406 -1.74 24.14 -3.50
CA PHE A 406 -2.25 22.83 -3.91
C PHE A 406 -2.83 22.10 -2.71
N GLU A 407 -4.14 21.89 -2.66
CA GLU A 407 -4.81 21.13 -1.60
C GLU A 407 -4.44 19.64 -1.69
N LEU A 408 -3.98 19.09 -0.56
CA LEU A 408 -3.50 17.73 -0.45
C LEU A 408 -4.47 16.85 0.37
N GLY A 409 -4.85 15.72 -0.23
CA GLY A 409 -5.25 14.53 0.51
C GLY A 409 -4.04 13.76 1.02
N VAL A 410 -4.28 12.56 1.54
CA VAL A 410 -3.26 11.64 2.04
C VAL A 410 -3.31 10.35 1.24
N GLY A 411 -2.21 10.00 0.57
CA GLY A 411 -2.13 8.75 -0.17
C GLY A 411 -2.22 7.55 0.78
N ALA A 412 -2.85 6.46 0.35
CA ALA A 412 -2.77 5.18 1.07
C ALA A 412 -2.74 4.00 0.10
N TYR A 413 -1.97 2.94 0.41
CA TYR A 413 -1.83 1.77 -0.48
C TYR A 413 -2.81 0.65 -0.15
N CYS A 414 -2.90 0.29 1.13
CA CYS A 414 -3.78 -0.75 1.63
C CYS A 414 -4.14 -0.50 3.10
N THR A 415 -5.00 -1.36 3.64
CA THR A 415 -5.33 -1.42 5.06
C THR A 415 -4.57 -2.56 5.72
N MET A 416 -4.01 -2.33 6.91
CA MET A 416 -3.19 -3.32 7.65
C MET A 416 -3.93 -3.91 8.85
N GLY A 417 -5.14 -4.38 8.59
CA GLY A 417 -6.08 -4.95 9.55
C GLY A 417 -7.14 -5.76 8.82
N GLY A 418 -8.10 -6.33 9.54
CA GLY A 418 -9.14 -7.15 8.93
C GLY A 418 -9.49 -8.33 9.81
N LEU A 419 -8.92 -9.49 9.48
CA LEU A 419 -9.16 -10.76 10.18
C LEU A 419 -8.02 -11.07 11.14
N ARG A 420 -8.35 -11.43 12.38
CA ARG A 420 -7.34 -11.95 13.30
C ARG A 420 -6.92 -13.35 12.85
N ILE A 421 -5.61 -13.60 12.83
CA ILE A 421 -5.05 -14.91 12.49
C ILE A 421 -4.14 -15.46 13.58
N ASN A 422 -3.89 -16.77 13.56
CA ASN A 422 -2.78 -17.40 14.28
C ASN A 422 -1.52 -17.51 13.39
N ARG A 423 -0.43 -18.11 13.91
CA ARG A 423 0.84 -18.34 13.18
C ARG A 423 0.71 -19.28 11.97
N ALA A 424 -0.38 -20.02 11.87
CA ALA A 424 -0.72 -20.89 10.74
C ALA A 424 -1.60 -20.18 9.70
N ASN A 425 -1.78 -18.86 9.80
CA ASN A 425 -2.68 -18.06 8.96
C ASN A 425 -4.17 -18.45 9.04
N GLN A 426 -4.57 -19.24 10.05
CA GLN A 426 -5.98 -19.59 10.26
C GLN A 426 -6.72 -18.40 10.88
N VAL A 427 -7.90 -18.12 10.36
CA VAL A 427 -8.77 -17.06 10.87
C VAL A 427 -9.34 -17.45 12.23
N LEU A 428 -9.28 -16.52 13.18
CA LEU A 428 -9.79 -16.71 14.53
C LEU A 428 -11.19 -16.10 14.68
N ASN A 429 -12.05 -16.77 15.44
CA ASN A 429 -13.33 -16.25 15.87
C ASN A 429 -13.18 -15.33 17.11
N GLU A 430 -14.31 -14.83 17.62
CA GLU A 430 -14.31 -13.93 18.79
C GLU A 430 -13.77 -14.57 20.07
N ALA A 431 -13.92 -15.89 20.23
CA ALA A 431 -13.35 -16.67 21.33
C ALA A 431 -11.83 -16.93 21.19
N GLY A 432 -11.23 -16.53 20.07
CA GLY A 432 -9.82 -16.78 19.77
C GLY A 432 -9.53 -18.19 19.27
N LEU A 433 -10.55 -18.98 18.95
CA LEU A 433 -10.42 -20.30 18.35
C LEU A 433 -10.35 -20.19 16.83
N SER A 434 -9.58 -21.06 16.18
CA SER A 434 -9.52 -21.14 14.73
C SER A 434 -10.87 -21.56 14.15
N ILE A 435 -11.32 -20.87 13.11
CA ILE A 435 -12.41 -21.34 12.25
C ILE A 435 -11.81 -22.37 11.31
N GLU A 436 -12.25 -23.62 11.44
CA GLU A 436 -11.61 -24.73 10.76
C GLU A 436 -11.74 -24.59 9.24
N GLY A 437 -10.63 -24.68 8.52
CA GLY A 437 -10.60 -24.55 7.06
C GLY A 437 -10.62 -23.10 6.54
N LEU A 438 -10.70 -22.08 7.40
CA LEU A 438 -10.68 -20.67 6.98
C LEU A 438 -9.31 -20.03 7.24
N TYR A 439 -8.71 -19.46 6.20
CA TYR A 439 -7.40 -18.80 6.24
C TYR A 439 -7.49 -17.40 5.63
N ALA A 440 -6.57 -16.52 6.04
CA ALA A 440 -6.43 -15.19 5.46
C ALA A 440 -4.95 -14.84 5.25
N VAL A 441 -4.67 -14.11 4.17
CA VAL A 441 -3.31 -13.77 3.74
C VAL A 441 -3.22 -12.32 3.23
N GLY A 442 -2.00 -11.78 3.17
CA GLY A 442 -1.75 -10.38 2.78
C GLY A 442 -2.63 -9.40 3.57
N SER A 443 -3.18 -8.39 2.91
CA SER A 443 -3.97 -7.34 3.56
C SER A 443 -5.36 -7.75 4.05
N ASP A 444 -5.80 -9.00 3.85
CA ASP A 444 -6.99 -9.53 4.53
C ASP A 444 -6.67 -10.01 5.95
N ALA A 445 -5.43 -10.48 6.13
CA ALA A 445 -4.92 -10.89 7.43
C ALA A 445 -4.38 -9.69 8.18
N SER A 446 -4.88 -9.48 9.40
CA SER A 446 -4.14 -8.69 10.36
C SER A 446 -2.99 -9.55 10.90
N GLY A 447 -1.89 -9.62 10.13
CA GLY A 447 -0.62 -10.22 10.57
C GLY A 447 0.03 -9.46 11.73
N VAL A 448 -0.51 -8.28 12.08
CA VAL A 448 0.01 -7.38 13.11
C VAL A 448 1.50 -7.14 12.89
N LEU A 449 1.90 -6.88 11.64
CA LEU A 449 3.29 -6.58 11.32
C LEU A 449 3.67 -5.16 11.75
N VAL A 450 2.67 -4.30 11.93
CA VAL A 450 2.83 -2.88 12.21
C VAL A 450 2.08 -2.48 13.48
N GLY A 451 2.48 -1.34 14.04
CA GLY A 451 1.78 -0.68 15.14
C GLY A 451 0.73 0.29 14.61
N ASP A 452 0.90 1.55 15.01
CA ASP A 452 0.12 2.72 14.62
C ASP A 452 0.51 3.28 13.24
N THR A 453 1.69 2.91 12.72
CA THR A 453 2.14 3.30 11.39
C THR A 453 2.96 2.22 10.66
N TYR A 454 3.07 2.33 9.34
CA TYR A 454 3.84 1.40 8.51
C TYR A 454 5.34 1.70 8.55
N GLY A 455 6.14 0.68 8.84
CA GLY A 455 7.61 0.72 8.89
C GLY A 455 8.25 0.79 7.51
N VAL A 456 8.25 1.97 6.88
CA VAL A 456 8.91 2.18 5.58
C VAL A 456 10.43 2.03 5.63
N SER A 457 11.02 2.08 6.83
CA SER A 457 12.44 1.76 7.08
C SER A 457 12.81 0.32 6.74
N VAL A 458 11.84 -0.58 6.68
CA VAL A 458 12.00 -1.96 6.22
C VAL A 458 11.13 -2.15 4.97
N PRO A 459 11.60 -1.64 3.81
CA PRO A 459 10.80 -1.57 2.60
C PRO A 459 10.43 -2.97 2.07
N GLY A 460 9.24 -3.05 1.47
CA GLY A 460 8.68 -4.27 0.90
C GLY A 460 8.06 -5.24 1.92
N SER A 461 7.97 -4.89 3.20
CA SER A 461 7.52 -5.80 4.27
C SER A 461 6.10 -6.34 4.07
N GLU A 462 5.14 -5.50 3.67
CA GLU A 462 3.77 -5.97 3.38
C GLU A 462 3.73 -6.88 2.13
N ALA A 463 4.46 -6.53 1.08
CA ALA A 463 4.52 -7.32 -0.15
C ALA A 463 5.20 -8.68 0.08
N GLY A 464 6.30 -8.71 0.83
CA GLY A 464 6.94 -9.98 1.19
C GLY A 464 6.08 -10.78 2.17
N TYR A 465 5.28 -10.13 3.02
CA TYR A 465 4.30 -10.81 3.84
C TYR A 465 3.19 -11.44 3.00
N CYS A 466 2.77 -10.81 1.90
CA CYS A 466 1.85 -11.42 0.94
C CYS A 466 2.41 -12.76 0.41
N VAL A 467 3.72 -12.82 0.14
CA VAL A 467 4.39 -14.06 -0.27
C VAL A 467 4.43 -15.07 0.87
N TYR A 468 4.94 -14.67 2.04
CA TYR A 468 5.05 -15.57 3.20
C TYR A 468 3.70 -16.14 3.64
N SER A 469 2.70 -15.28 3.84
CA SER A 469 1.38 -15.70 4.30
C SER A 469 0.66 -16.58 3.29
N GLY A 470 0.79 -16.27 1.99
CA GLY A 470 0.28 -17.11 0.89
C GLY A 470 0.86 -18.52 0.93
N ARG A 471 2.20 -18.65 0.99
CA ARG A 471 2.87 -19.95 1.06
C ARG A 471 2.52 -20.70 2.35
N ASN A 472 2.58 -20.02 3.50
CA ASN A 472 2.32 -20.62 4.79
C ASN A 472 0.90 -21.17 4.88
N ALA A 473 -0.13 -20.38 4.52
CA ALA A 473 -1.52 -20.84 4.56
C ALA A 473 -1.73 -22.13 3.75
N VAL A 474 -1.19 -22.19 2.54
CA VAL A 474 -1.29 -23.37 1.67
C VAL A 474 -0.55 -24.57 2.25
N GLN A 475 0.64 -24.38 2.82
CA GLN A 475 1.37 -25.46 3.48
C GLN A 475 0.58 -26.06 4.65
N GLN A 476 -0.11 -25.22 5.44
CA GLN A 476 -0.98 -25.68 6.52
C GLN A 476 -2.20 -26.45 6.01
N VAL A 477 -2.79 -25.99 4.90
CA VAL A 477 -3.87 -26.72 4.21
C VAL A 477 -3.39 -28.09 3.74
N ALA A 478 -2.23 -28.16 3.05
CA ALA A 478 -1.67 -29.42 2.56
C ALA A 478 -1.39 -30.41 3.71
N ASN A 479 -0.72 -29.95 4.77
CA ASN A 479 -0.41 -30.76 5.96
C ASN A 479 -1.66 -31.35 6.62
N LYS A 480 -2.79 -30.64 6.55
CA LYS A 480 -4.05 -31.10 7.11
C LYS A 480 -4.75 -32.12 6.21
N ILE A 481 -4.69 -31.93 4.89
CA ILE A 481 -5.33 -32.83 3.91
C ILE A 481 -4.58 -34.16 3.78
N SER A 482 -3.27 -34.16 4.05
CA SER A 482 -2.44 -35.37 4.02
C SER A 482 -2.56 -36.24 5.29
N LYS A 483 -3.23 -35.76 6.34
CA LYS A 483 -3.57 -36.52 7.54
C LYS A 483 -4.96 -37.12 7.41
#